data_AF-A0A950BFQ4-F1
#
_entry.id   AF-A0A950BFQ4-F1
#
_cell.length_a   1.000
_cell.length_b   1.000
_cell.length_c   1.000
_cell.angle_alpha   90.00
_cell.angle_beta   90.00
_cell.angle_gamma   90.00
#
_symmetry.space_group_name_H-M   'P 1'
#
loop_
_entity.id
_entity.type
_entity.pdbx_description
1 polymer ?
#
loop_
_entity_poly.entity_id
_entity_poly.type
_entity_poly.pdbx_seq_one_letter_code
_entity_poly.pdbx_strand_id
1 'polypeptide(L)'
;MTEHSGKSAGAGLNPRDIDIFEFARSGREAAGAVRLSQLPRMLNEVPAEAPDRDTAFTWQAAGFTRQELQDNGAEEPQPYLQLVVHGSAWLTCQRCLAPYEQAFNADAAFRTVQTEEEADEFPLDDDEVEVIVG
;
A
#
# COMPACT_ATOMS: atom_id res chain seq x y z
N MET A 1 -6.36 -12.78 -28.35
CA MET A 1 -5.60 -13.69 -27.47
C MET A 1 -4.17 -13.18 -27.53
N THR A 2 -3.88 -12.16 -26.73
CA THR A 2 -2.58 -11.50 -26.67
C THR A 2 -2.09 -11.69 -25.25
N GLU A 3 -1.10 -12.56 -25.13
CA GLU A 3 -0.49 -12.97 -23.87
C GLU A 3 0.43 -11.85 -23.38
N HIS A 4 0.03 -11.15 -22.31
CA HIS A 4 0.95 -10.30 -21.57
C HIS A 4 1.82 -11.21 -20.72
N SER A 5 3.04 -11.47 -21.20
CA SER A 5 4.08 -12.16 -20.45
C SER A 5 4.53 -11.26 -19.29
N GLY A 6 3.85 -11.37 -18.15
CA GLY A 6 4.25 -10.75 -16.90
C GLY A 6 5.58 -11.35 -16.47
N LYS A 7 6.65 -10.55 -16.53
CA LYS A 7 7.97 -10.92 -16.04
C LYS A 7 7.95 -10.82 -14.52
N SER A 8 7.56 -11.91 -13.85
CA SER A 8 7.62 -12.01 -12.40
C SER A 8 9.07 -11.88 -11.92
N ALA A 9 9.46 -10.68 -11.50
CA ALA A 9 10.69 -10.44 -10.77
C ALA A 9 10.43 -10.70 -9.28
N GLY A 10 10.31 -11.98 -8.91
CA GLY A 10 10.29 -12.43 -7.52
C GLY A 10 11.68 -12.42 -6.89
N ALA A 11 12.34 -11.25 -6.86
CA ALA A 11 13.57 -11.03 -6.12
C ALA A 11 13.36 -9.87 -5.15
N GLY A 12 13.52 -10.16 -3.85
CA GLY A 12 13.14 -9.32 -2.72
C GLY A 12 13.46 -7.84 -2.90
N LEU A 13 12.41 -7.06 -3.16
CA LEU A 13 12.44 -5.62 -3.01
C LEU A 13 12.44 -5.31 -1.52
N ASN A 14 13.49 -4.63 -1.04
CA ASN A 14 13.44 -3.96 0.24
C ASN A 14 12.70 -2.64 0.01
N PRO A 15 11.51 -2.42 0.61
CA PRO A 15 10.74 -1.19 0.40
C PRO A 15 11.51 0.09 0.73
N ARG A 16 12.56 0.01 1.56
CA ARG A 16 13.41 1.15 1.93
C ARG A 16 14.42 1.57 0.85
N ASP A 17 14.67 0.71 -0.13
CA ASP A 17 15.65 0.95 -1.18
C ASP A 17 14.97 1.29 -2.53
N ILE A 18 13.65 1.56 -2.50
CA ILE A 18 12.85 1.86 -3.69
C ILE A 18 12.85 3.37 -3.95
N ASP A 19 13.23 3.76 -5.17
CA ASP A 19 12.85 5.05 -5.73
C ASP A 19 11.39 4.96 -6.19
N ILE A 20 10.47 5.55 -5.41
CA ILE A 20 9.03 5.39 -5.64
C ILE A 20 8.57 6.08 -6.92
N PHE A 21 9.22 7.17 -7.32
CA PHE A 21 8.89 7.88 -8.55
C PHE A 21 9.29 7.09 -9.78
N GLU A 22 10.49 6.48 -9.78
CA GLU A 22 10.92 5.58 -10.85
C GLU A 22 10.03 4.35 -10.91
N PHE A 23 9.72 3.75 -9.75
CA PHE A 23 8.85 2.58 -9.66
C PHE A 23 7.46 2.84 -10.25
N ALA A 24 6.85 3.98 -9.91
CA ALA A 24 5.56 4.41 -10.42
C ALA A 24 5.58 4.63 -11.94
N ARG A 25 6.52 5.47 -12.42
CA ARG A 25 6.61 5.85 -13.84
C ARG A 25 6.94 4.68 -14.76
N SER A 26 7.71 3.70 -14.27
CA SER A 26 8.10 2.52 -15.05
C SER A 26 7.04 1.43 -15.08
N GLY A 27 5.93 1.58 -14.33
CA GLY A 27 4.90 0.56 -14.25
C GLY A 27 5.39 -0.74 -13.60
N ARG A 28 6.38 -0.64 -12.71
CA ARG A 28 6.97 -1.83 -12.08
C ARG A 28 6.00 -2.46 -11.10
N GLU A 29 6.11 -3.78 -10.97
CA GLU A 29 5.33 -4.57 -10.02
C GLU A 29 6.25 -5.24 -9.00
N ALA A 30 5.73 -5.40 -7.79
CA ALA A 30 6.40 -6.03 -6.67
C ALA A 30 5.38 -6.81 -5.84
N ALA A 31 5.82 -7.91 -5.23
CA ALA A 31 4.98 -8.66 -4.32
C ALA A 31 5.82 -9.31 -3.22
N GLY A 32 5.19 -9.59 -2.09
CA GLY A 32 5.86 -10.24 -0.99
C GLY A 32 4.92 -10.65 0.13
N ALA A 33 5.53 -11.03 1.24
CA ALA A 33 4.82 -11.31 2.48
C ALA A 33 5.51 -10.62 3.64
N VAL A 34 4.72 -10.17 4.61
CA VAL A 34 5.19 -9.55 5.85
C VAL A 34 4.48 -10.21 7.03
N ARG A 35 5.24 -10.54 8.07
CA ARG A 35 4.67 -11.06 9.32
C ARG A 35 4.33 -9.93 10.27
N LEU A 36 3.32 -10.09 11.13
CA LEU A 36 2.95 -9.09 12.13
C LEU A 36 4.11 -8.72 13.06
N SER A 37 5.01 -9.66 13.37
CA SER A 37 6.24 -9.40 14.13
C SER A 37 7.16 -8.35 13.49
N GLN A 38 7.02 -8.07 12.19
CA GLN A 38 7.76 -7.02 11.47
C GLN A 38 7.00 -5.68 11.46
N LEU A 39 5.74 -5.65 11.90
CA LEU A 39 4.87 -4.48 11.96
C LEU A 39 4.51 -4.16 13.43
N PRO A 40 5.44 -3.62 14.23
CA PRO A 40 5.28 -3.52 15.68
C PRO A 40 4.05 -2.71 16.13
N ARG A 41 3.64 -1.70 15.35
CA ARG A 41 2.39 -0.96 15.61
C ARG A 41 1.16 -1.88 15.50
N MET A 42 1.10 -2.71 14.46
CA MET A 42 -0.01 -3.64 14.25
C MET A 42 0.02 -4.79 15.26
N LEU A 43 1.22 -5.30 15.60
CA LEU A 43 1.38 -6.34 16.61
C LEU A 43 0.88 -5.89 18.01
N ASN A 44 1.01 -4.60 18.34
CA ASN A 44 0.49 -4.05 19.60
C ASN A 44 -1.04 -4.10 19.70
N GLU A 45 -1.75 -4.16 18.57
CA GLU A 45 -3.22 -4.30 18.55
C GLU A 45 -3.67 -5.75 18.76
N VAL A 46 -2.74 -6.71 18.68
CA VAL A 46 -3.03 -8.14 18.81
C VAL A 46 -3.14 -8.55 20.28
N PRO A 47 -4.30 -9.05 20.75
CA PRO A 47 -4.48 -9.51 22.13
C PRO A 47 -3.42 -10.53 22.55
N ALA A 48 -3.01 -10.49 23.81
CA ALA A 48 -1.99 -11.41 24.33
C ALA A 48 -2.48 -12.86 24.35
N GLU A 49 -3.78 -13.05 24.54
CA GLU A 49 -4.49 -14.33 24.58
C GLU A 49 -4.87 -14.89 23.20
N ALA A 50 -4.52 -14.21 22.10
CA ALA A 50 -4.81 -14.69 20.75
C ALA A 50 -4.02 -15.99 20.42
N PRO A 51 -4.63 -16.96 19.71
CA PRO A 51 -3.99 -18.25 19.39
C PRO A 51 -2.71 -18.15 18.55
N ASP A 52 -2.71 -17.34 17.49
CA ASP A 52 -1.54 -17.05 16.65
C ASP A 52 -1.37 -15.54 16.53
N ARG A 53 -0.33 -15.01 17.15
CA ARG A 53 -0.07 -13.56 17.17
C ARG A 53 0.80 -13.08 16.02
N ASP A 54 1.43 -13.99 15.28
CA ASP A 54 2.40 -13.68 14.24
C ASP A 54 1.96 -14.14 12.85
N THR A 55 0.70 -13.86 12.52
CA THR A 55 0.13 -14.14 11.20
C THR A 55 0.87 -13.36 10.11
N ALA A 56 0.77 -13.87 8.88
CA ALA A 56 1.41 -13.27 7.71
C ALA A 56 0.37 -12.60 6.81
N PHE A 57 0.76 -11.46 6.25
CA PHE A 57 0.05 -10.75 5.20
C PHE A 57 0.81 -10.91 3.89
N THR A 58 0.09 -11.09 2.79
CA THR A 58 0.64 -10.97 1.43
C THR A 58 0.32 -9.60 0.89
N TRP A 59 1.26 -9.01 0.16
CA TRP A 59 1.09 -7.71 -0.46
C TRP A 59 1.54 -7.73 -1.92
N GLN A 60 0.93 -6.87 -2.73
CA GLN A 60 1.28 -6.60 -4.12
C GLN A 60 1.26 -5.09 -4.34
N ALA A 61 2.26 -4.59 -5.05
CA ALA A 61 2.40 -3.18 -5.37
C ALA A 61 2.64 -3.00 -6.86
N ALA A 62 1.95 -2.05 -7.49
CA ALA A 62 2.08 -1.76 -8.92
C ALA A 62 2.18 -0.25 -9.13
N GLY A 63 3.23 0.18 -9.84
CA GLY A 63 3.38 1.54 -10.30
C GLY A 63 2.47 1.83 -11.48
N PHE A 64 1.95 3.06 -11.58
CA PHE A 64 1.30 3.55 -12.80
C PHE A 64 1.37 5.08 -12.88
N THR A 65 0.90 5.64 -14.00
CA THR A 65 0.73 7.09 -14.16
C THR A 65 -0.68 7.44 -14.58
N ARG A 66 -1.23 8.55 -14.06
CA ARG A 66 -2.52 9.11 -14.45
C ARG A 66 -2.29 10.52 -15.03
N GLN A 67 -3.01 10.90 -16.09
CA GLN A 67 -2.96 12.27 -16.60
C GLN A 67 -3.78 13.17 -15.67
N GLU A 68 -3.21 14.29 -15.24
CA GLU A 68 -3.87 15.27 -14.38
C GLU A 68 -3.56 16.70 -14.84
N LEU A 69 -4.56 17.58 -14.73
CA LEU A 69 -4.39 19.01 -14.94
C LEU A 69 -3.58 19.59 -13.78
N GLN A 70 -2.42 20.15 -14.09
CA GLN A 70 -1.55 20.82 -13.12
C GLN A 70 -1.93 22.31 -13.00
N ASP A 71 -1.46 22.98 -11.95
CA ASP A 71 -1.72 24.41 -11.71
C ASP A 71 -1.18 25.33 -12.82
N ASN A 72 -0.16 24.87 -13.55
CA ASN A 72 0.38 25.57 -14.72
C ASN A 72 -0.54 25.47 -15.96
N GLY A 73 -1.67 24.75 -15.85
CA GLY A 73 -2.65 24.54 -16.91
C GLY A 73 -2.29 23.43 -17.91
N ALA A 74 -1.17 22.72 -17.71
CA ALA A 74 -0.78 21.58 -18.53
C ALA A 74 -1.35 20.28 -17.97
N GLU A 75 -1.72 19.37 -18.87
CA GLU A 75 -2.07 18.00 -18.51
C GLU A 75 -0.80 17.15 -18.55
N GLU A 76 -0.36 16.67 -17.39
CA GLU A 76 0.91 15.97 -17.22
C GLU A 76 0.72 14.60 -16.54
N PRO A 77 1.52 13.57 -16.92
CA PRO A 77 1.46 12.25 -16.31
C PRO A 77 2.03 12.30 -14.89
N GLN A 78 1.17 11.95 -13.95
CA GLN A 78 1.48 11.95 -12.53
C GLN A 78 1.70 10.54 -11.98
N PRO A 79 2.71 10.33 -11.11
CA PRO A 79 3.06 9.01 -10.58
C PRO A 79 2.14 8.54 -9.46
N TYR A 80 1.71 7.28 -9.57
CA TYR A 80 0.88 6.58 -8.59
C TYR A 80 1.42 5.19 -8.24
N LEU A 81 1.00 4.71 -7.09
CA LEU A 81 1.22 3.36 -6.59
C LEU A 81 -0.11 2.72 -6.20
N GLN A 82 -0.45 1.58 -6.76
CA GLN A 82 -1.50 0.73 -6.20
C GLN A 82 -0.87 -0.26 -5.22
N LEU A 83 -1.44 -0.40 -4.02
CA LEU A 83 -1.02 -1.37 -3.01
C LEU A 83 -2.22 -2.21 -2.57
N VAL A 84 -2.11 -3.51 -2.77
CA VAL A 84 -3.10 -4.50 -2.34
C VAL A 84 -2.50 -5.34 -1.22
N VAL A 85 -3.25 -5.50 -0.13
CA VAL A 85 -2.83 -6.27 1.06
C VAL A 85 -3.94 -7.23 1.47
N HIS A 86 -3.56 -8.50 1.63
CA HIS A 86 -4.44 -9.56 2.10
C HIS A 86 -3.84 -10.29 3.29
N GLY A 87 -4.67 -10.64 4.27
CA GLY A 87 -4.24 -11.43 5.41
C GLY A 87 -5.29 -11.44 6.52
N SER A 88 -4.94 -12.00 7.67
CA SER A 88 -5.75 -11.92 8.88
C SER A 88 -4.90 -11.53 10.07
N ALA A 89 -5.50 -10.86 11.05
CA ALA A 89 -4.90 -10.62 12.35
C ALA A 89 -5.95 -10.81 13.44
N TRP A 90 -5.50 -11.24 14.61
CA TRP A 90 -6.35 -11.27 15.79
C TRP A 90 -6.46 -9.87 16.38
N LEU A 91 -7.68 -9.43 16.67
CA LEU A 91 -7.98 -8.13 17.28
C LEU A 91 -8.89 -8.30 18.50
N THR A 92 -8.92 -7.29 19.37
CA THR A 92 -9.90 -7.20 20.45
C THR A 92 -11.26 -6.77 19.91
N CYS A 93 -12.29 -7.59 20.09
CA CYS A 93 -13.66 -7.20 19.74
C CYS A 93 -14.14 -6.04 20.64
N GLN A 94 -14.50 -4.89 20.06
CA GLN A 94 -14.97 -3.71 20.82
C GLN A 94 -16.33 -3.91 21.51
N ARG A 95 -17.04 -5.02 21.24
CA ARG A 95 -18.35 -5.35 21.82
C ARG A 95 -18.25 -6.25 23.04
N CYS A 96 -17.52 -7.36 22.92
CA CYS A 96 -17.42 -8.37 23.97
C CYS A 96 -16.03 -8.47 24.62
N LEU A 97 -15.05 -7.72 24.11
CA LEU A 97 -13.64 -7.74 24.50
C LEU A 97 -12.93 -9.09 24.31
N ALA A 98 -13.56 -10.05 23.63
CA ALA A 98 -12.91 -11.30 23.28
C ALA A 98 -12.02 -11.13 22.03
N PRO A 99 -10.93 -11.91 21.90
CA PRO A 99 -10.18 -12.01 20.66
C PRO A 99 -11.05 -12.54 19.53
N TYR A 100 -10.91 -11.95 18.35
CA TYR A 100 -11.48 -12.48 17.12
C TYR A 100 -10.51 -12.31 15.96
N GLU A 101 -10.60 -13.20 14.98
CA GLU A 101 -9.80 -13.10 13.76
C GLU A 101 -10.48 -12.17 12.76
N GLN A 102 -9.80 -11.08 12.41
CA GLN A 102 -10.24 -10.12 11.39
C GLN A 102 -9.52 -10.43 10.08
N ALA A 103 -10.26 -10.61 9.00
CA ALA A 103 -9.72 -10.66 7.64
C ALA A 103 -9.53 -9.24 7.09
N PHE A 104 -8.41 -8.99 6.43
CA PHE A 104 -8.09 -7.74 5.77
C PHE A 104 -8.00 -7.97 4.28
N ASN A 105 -8.70 -7.12 3.53
CA ASN A 105 -8.61 -7.00 2.09
C ASN A 105 -8.56 -5.50 1.81
N ALA A 106 -7.35 -4.96 1.78
CA ALA A 106 -7.12 -3.55 1.49
C ALA A 106 -6.61 -3.42 0.05
N ASP A 107 -7.16 -2.45 -0.67
CA ASP A 107 -6.73 -2.02 -2.00
C ASP A 107 -6.75 -0.50 -1.95
N ALA A 108 -5.58 0.11 -2.02
CA ALA A 108 -5.41 1.55 -1.90
C ALA A 108 -4.54 2.07 -3.05
N ALA A 109 -4.96 3.18 -3.64
CA ALA A 109 -4.20 3.93 -4.62
C ALA A 109 -3.54 5.13 -3.94
N PHE A 110 -2.25 5.31 -4.20
CA PHE A 110 -1.45 6.38 -3.64
C PHE A 110 -0.94 7.31 -4.73
N ARG A 111 -1.21 8.61 -4.61
CA ARG A 111 -0.58 9.67 -5.38
C ARG A 111 0.76 10.03 -4.73
N THR A 112 1.84 10.02 -5.51
CA THR A 112 3.18 10.33 -5.00
C THR A 112 3.60 11.77 -5.32
N VAL A 113 3.91 12.54 -4.29
CA VAL A 113 4.32 13.96 -4.39
C VAL A 113 5.72 14.17 -3.84
N GLN A 114 6.38 15.26 -4.22
CA GLN A 114 7.77 15.52 -3.83
C GLN A 114 7.90 16.10 -2.43
N THR A 115 6.88 16.79 -1.95
CA THR A 115 6.96 17.54 -0.69
C THR A 115 5.70 17.39 0.16
N GLU A 116 5.86 17.62 1.46
CA GLU A 116 4.72 17.69 2.39
C GLU A 116 3.77 18.84 2.04
N GLU A 117 4.28 19.97 1.51
CA GLU A 117 3.46 21.10 1.06
C GLU A 117 2.53 20.69 -0.08
N GLU A 118 3.05 19.96 -1.09
CA GLU A 118 2.24 19.39 -2.16
C GLU A 118 1.21 18.37 -1.64
N ALA A 119 1.54 17.61 -0.59
CA ALA A 119 0.62 16.66 0.01
C ALA A 119 -0.54 17.34 0.75
N ASP A 120 -0.24 18.42 1.49
CA ASP A 120 -1.21 19.20 2.24
C ASP A 120 -2.15 20.01 1.32
N GLU A 121 -1.68 20.41 0.15
CA GLU A 121 -2.49 21.12 -0.86
C GLU A 121 -3.44 20.20 -1.63
N PHE A 122 -3.25 18.88 -1.56
CA PHE A 122 -4.07 17.94 -2.32
C PHE A 122 -5.54 17.97 -1.84
N PRO A 123 -6.52 17.96 -2.76
CA PRO A 123 -7.92 18.05 -2.41
C PRO A 123 -8.37 16.91 -1.48
N LEU A 124 -8.97 17.27 -0.34
CA LEU A 124 -9.45 16.30 0.66
C LEU A 124 -10.78 15.63 0.28
N ASP A 125 -11.39 16.00 -0.85
CA ASP A 125 -12.66 15.47 -1.33
C ASP A 125 -12.51 14.27 -2.28
N ASP A 126 -11.29 13.94 -2.70
CA ASP A 126 -10.98 12.67 -3.39
C ASP A 126 -10.71 11.59 -2.34
N ASP A 127 -11.72 10.77 -2.05
CA ASP A 127 -11.62 9.64 -1.12
C ASP A 127 -11.09 8.36 -1.76
N GLU A 128 -10.82 8.38 -3.08
CA GLU A 128 -10.32 7.21 -3.82
C GLU A 128 -8.80 7.09 -3.77
N VAL A 129 -8.09 8.16 -3.40
CA VAL A 129 -6.63 8.25 -3.47
C VAL A 129 -6.04 8.83 -2.18
N GLU A 130 -5.05 8.14 -1.63
CA GLU A 130 -4.22 8.67 -0.54
C GLU A 130 -2.98 9.37 -1.12
N VAL A 131 -2.47 10.41 -0.47
CA VAL A 131 -1.27 11.14 -0.93
C VAL A 131 -0.09 10.82 -0.02
N ILE A 132 1.06 10.52 -0.62
CA ILE A 132 2.29 10.23 0.10
C ILE A 132 3.47 11.00 -0.49
N VAL A 133 4.40 11.40 0.38
CA VAL A 133 5.68 11.98 -0.02
C VAL A 133 6.67 10.87 -0.35
N GLY A 134 7.36 10.99 -1.49
CA GLY A 134 8.31 10.00 -2.00
C GLY A 134 9.77 10.22 -1.61
#